data_AF-A0A3D1HYZ0-F1
#
_entry.id   AF-A0A3D1HYZ0-F1
#
_cell.length_a   1.000
_cell.length_b   1.000
_cell.length_c   1.000
_cell.angle_alpha   90.00
_cell.angle_beta   90.00
_cell.angle_gamma   90.00
#
_symmetry.space_group_name_H-M   'P 1'
#
loop_
_entity.id
_entity.type
_entity.pdbx_description
1 polymer ?
#
loop_
_entity_poly.entity_id
_entity_poly.type
_entity_poly.pdbx_seq_one_letter_code
_entity_poly.pdbx_strand_id
1 'polypeptide(L)'
;GFHGTSHKYVASRAADMLGKPIESLKLISCHLGNGSSITAIKDGKVIDTSMGLTPLDGFIMGSRCGGVDPSAITYLQEKEGWTPAETAEILNKKSGVLGISGVSSDDRDVLAAAEAGNERAALARSIQRYQIRKFIGAYVAAMDGVDAIVFTGGIGENTCDLREDVCKHLTYLGVKIDCEKNLELRKGKEGELSTPDSKVRVFVLPTNEELLIARDTKAIVEKL
;
A
#
# COMPACT_ATOMS: atom_id res chain seq x y z
N GLY A 1 -12.78 4.87 -0.31
CA GLY A 1 -12.05 3.60 -0.19
C GLY A 1 -12.02 3.09 1.23
N PHE A 2 -11.20 2.06 1.48
CA PHE A 2 -11.15 1.30 2.73
C PHE A 2 -9.78 1.46 3.43
N HIS A 3 -9.55 0.72 4.53
CA HIS A 3 -8.41 0.89 5.45
C HIS A 3 -8.35 2.29 6.11
N GLY A 4 -9.50 2.95 6.28
CA GLY A 4 -9.58 4.31 6.82
C GLY A 4 -8.97 4.44 8.21
N THR A 5 -9.24 3.48 9.09
CA THR A 5 -8.67 3.40 10.44
C THR A 5 -7.15 3.31 10.39
N SER A 6 -6.60 2.40 9.59
CA SER A 6 -5.16 2.28 9.43
C SER A 6 -4.51 3.54 8.86
N HIS A 7 -5.05 4.10 7.76
CA HIS A 7 -4.53 5.31 7.13
C HIS A 7 -4.57 6.52 8.08
N LYS A 8 -5.67 6.69 8.82
CA LYS A 8 -5.80 7.74 9.86
C LYS A 8 -4.74 7.57 10.94
N TYR A 9 -4.55 6.35 11.45
CA TYR A 9 -3.58 6.07 12.51
C TYR A 9 -2.16 6.43 12.08
N VAL A 10 -1.71 5.90 10.94
CA VAL A 10 -0.31 6.09 10.50
C VAL A 10 -0.04 7.50 10.01
N ALA A 11 -1.04 8.21 9.48
CA ALA A 11 -0.90 9.62 9.11
C ALA A 11 -0.70 10.50 10.35
N SER A 12 -1.48 10.29 11.43
CA SER A 12 -1.25 10.96 12.71
C SER A 12 0.13 10.63 13.29
N ARG A 13 0.52 9.35 13.28
CA ARG A 13 1.84 8.94 13.79
C ARG A 13 3.00 9.54 12.99
N ALA A 14 2.86 9.65 11.66
CA ALA A 14 3.87 10.31 10.82
C ALA A 14 3.98 11.81 11.13
N ALA A 15 2.85 12.50 11.36
CA ALA A 15 2.84 13.90 11.78
C ALA A 15 3.58 14.09 13.12
N ASP A 16 3.35 13.20 14.09
CA ASP A 16 4.06 13.19 15.38
C ASP A 16 5.58 13.02 15.18
N MET A 17 5.99 12.09 14.31
CA MET A 17 7.42 11.86 14.01
C MET A 17 8.09 13.05 13.31
N LEU A 18 7.33 13.79 12.50
CA LEU A 18 7.81 15.00 11.83
C LEU A 18 7.81 16.23 12.75
N GLY A 19 7.18 16.15 13.93
CA GLY A 19 7.02 17.28 14.85
C GLY A 19 6.20 18.42 14.23
N LYS A 20 5.25 18.10 13.34
CA LYS A 20 4.45 19.08 12.59
C LYS A 20 2.96 18.77 12.71
N PRO A 21 2.08 19.79 12.71
CA PRO A 21 0.65 19.56 12.64
C PRO A 21 0.28 18.90 11.31
N ILE A 22 -0.64 17.94 11.34
CA ILE A 22 -1.05 17.16 10.15
C ILE A 22 -1.67 18.07 9.07
N GLU A 23 -2.23 19.20 9.47
CA GLU A 23 -2.80 20.24 8.61
C GLU A 23 -1.75 20.97 7.77
N SER A 24 -0.46 20.80 8.06
CA SER A 24 0.66 21.38 7.31
C SER A 24 1.38 20.38 6.41
N LEU A 25 0.87 19.15 6.30
CA LEU A 25 1.56 18.02 5.68
C LEU A 25 0.84 17.47 4.45
N LYS A 26 1.65 17.01 3.49
CA LYS A 26 1.26 16.15 2.37
C LYS A 26 1.86 14.77 2.58
N LEU A 27 1.03 13.79 2.89
CA LEU A 27 1.44 12.43 3.23
C LEU A 27 0.87 11.43 2.23
N ILE A 28 1.66 10.43 1.89
CA ILE A 28 1.17 9.22 1.20
C ILE A 28 1.31 8.06 2.16
N SER A 29 0.20 7.40 2.49
CA SER A 29 0.22 6.18 3.30
C SER A 29 -0.05 4.96 2.44
N CYS A 30 0.85 3.99 2.49
CA CYS A 30 0.82 2.73 1.78
C CYS A 30 0.50 1.62 2.79
N HIS A 31 -0.77 1.25 2.91
CA HIS A 31 -1.21 0.08 3.67
C HIS A 31 -1.08 -1.15 2.76
N LEU A 32 -0.04 -1.95 2.98
CA LEU A 32 0.31 -3.08 2.15
C LEU A 32 0.15 -4.38 2.95
N GLY A 33 -0.84 -5.17 2.57
CA GLY A 33 -1.13 -6.49 3.12
C GLY A 33 -1.79 -7.38 2.06
N ASN A 34 -2.47 -8.44 2.47
CA ASN A 34 -3.20 -9.29 1.53
C ASN A 34 -4.29 -8.51 0.77
N GLY A 35 -4.95 -7.57 1.46
CA GLY A 35 -5.60 -6.41 0.85
C GLY A 35 -4.68 -5.21 1.00
N SER A 36 -4.57 -4.39 -0.05
CA SER A 36 -3.66 -3.24 -0.06
C SER A 36 -4.33 -1.99 -0.59
N SER A 37 -4.08 -0.84 0.04
CA SER A 37 -4.49 0.46 -0.51
C SER A 37 -3.47 1.55 -0.21
N ILE A 38 -3.43 2.54 -1.09
CA ILE A 38 -2.60 3.74 -0.93
C ILE A 38 -3.55 4.92 -0.79
N THR A 39 -3.21 5.89 0.06
CA THR A 39 -4.04 7.07 0.33
C THR A 39 -3.20 8.33 0.27
N ALA A 40 -3.74 9.37 -0.38
CA ALA A 40 -3.20 10.72 -0.40
C ALA A 40 -3.87 11.55 0.70
N ILE A 41 -3.08 12.04 1.65
CA ILE A 41 -3.54 12.90 2.75
C ILE A 41 -2.88 14.27 2.58
N LYS A 42 -3.69 15.31 2.43
CA LYS A 42 -3.25 16.69 2.30
C LYS A 42 -3.98 17.55 3.32
N ASP A 43 -3.23 18.34 4.06
CA ASP A 43 -3.76 19.28 5.06
C ASP A 43 -4.69 18.58 6.06
N GLY A 44 -4.28 17.40 6.55
CA GLY A 44 -5.04 16.57 7.48
C GLY A 44 -6.25 15.83 6.89
N LYS A 45 -6.50 15.94 5.58
CA LYS A 45 -7.67 15.36 4.92
C LYS A 45 -7.28 14.37 3.83
N VAL A 46 -8.02 13.26 3.76
CA VAL A 46 -7.90 12.32 2.64
C VAL A 46 -8.49 12.99 1.39
N ILE A 47 -7.68 13.15 0.35
CA ILE A 47 -8.14 13.70 -0.94
C ILE A 47 -8.30 12.62 -2.02
N ASP A 48 -7.61 11.48 -1.87
CA ASP A 48 -7.67 10.36 -2.80
C ASP A 48 -7.27 9.05 -2.08
N THR A 49 -7.80 7.91 -2.54
CA THR A 49 -7.44 6.58 -2.05
C THR A 49 -7.69 5.52 -3.11
N SER A 50 -6.81 4.51 -3.18
CA SER A 50 -6.73 3.64 -4.36
C SER A 50 -7.89 2.66 -4.49
N MET A 51 -8.59 2.35 -3.40
CA MET A 51 -9.79 1.52 -3.44
C MET A 51 -11.03 2.39 -3.69
N GLY A 52 -11.90 1.92 -4.58
CA GLY A 52 -13.14 2.59 -4.97
C GLY A 52 -14.36 2.13 -4.15
N LEU A 53 -15.44 1.82 -4.88
CA LEU A 53 -16.71 1.33 -4.32
C LEU A 53 -16.54 0.07 -3.47
N THR A 54 -15.64 -0.82 -3.90
CA THR A 54 -15.30 -2.05 -3.19
C THR A 54 -13.79 -2.14 -2.97
N PRO A 55 -13.32 -3.06 -2.11
CA PRO A 55 -11.89 -3.29 -1.93
C PRO A 55 -11.17 -3.95 -3.12
N LEU A 56 -11.83 -4.09 -4.28
CA LEU A 56 -11.27 -4.71 -5.49
C LEU A 56 -10.40 -3.74 -6.30
N ASP A 57 -10.81 -2.48 -6.39
CA ASP A 57 -10.16 -1.47 -7.21
C ASP A 57 -8.79 -1.05 -6.65
N GLY A 58 -7.96 -0.44 -7.50
CA GLY A 58 -6.61 -0.02 -7.17
C GLY A 58 -5.56 -0.80 -7.97
N PHE A 59 -4.70 -1.53 -7.28
CA PHE A 59 -3.62 -2.33 -7.87
C PHE A 59 -3.74 -3.80 -7.46
N ILE A 60 -2.95 -4.67 -8.08
CA ILE A 60 -2.96 -6.09 -7.76
C ILE A 60 -2.66 -6.32 -6.27
N MET A 61 -3.46 -7.19 -5.65
CA MET A 61 -3.28 -7.59 -4.24
C MET A 61 -2.99 -9.09 -4.19
N GLY A 62 -3.11 -9.74 -3.03
CA GLY A 62 -2.80 -11.17 -2.91
C GLY A 62 -3.63 -12.03 -3.88
N SER A 63 -4.95 -11.86 -3.89
CA SER A 63 -5.86 -12.61 -4.77
C SER A 63 -6.82 -11.74 -5.60
N ARG A 64 -6.76 -10.41 -5.43
CA ARG A 64 -7.62 -9.44 -6.12
C ARG A 64 -6.93 -8.84 -7.34
N CYS A 65 -7.67 -8.65 -8.43
CA CYS A 65 -7.13 -8.15 -9.69
C CYS A 65 -6.68 -6.68 -9.67
N GLY A 66 -7.20 -5.85 -8.76
CA GLY A 66 -7.00 -4.40 -8.84
C GLY A 66 -7.79 -3.78 -9.98
N GLY A 67 -7.43 -2.55 -10.36
CA GLY A 67 -7.99 -1.86 -11.53
C GLY A 67 -7.59 -2.57 -12.83
N VAL A 68 -8.60 -2.90 -13.64
CA VAL A 68 -8.47 -3.54 -14.96
C VAL A 68 -9.40 -2.85 -15.95
N ASP A 69 -9.15 -3.05 -17.24
CA ASP A 69 -10.05 -2.56 -18.29
C ASP A 69 -11.45 -3.19 -18.12
N PRO A 70 -12.53 -2.39 -17.91
CA PRO A 70 -13.88 -2.93 -17.81
C PRO A 70 -14.30 -3.74 -19.04
N SER A 71 -13.85 -3.37 -20.24
CA SER A 71 -14.15 -4.08 -21.48
C SER A 71 -13.47 -5.44 -21.57
N ALA A 72 -12.31 -5.62 -20.92
CA ALA A 72 -11.68 -6.93 -20.80
C ALA A 72 -12.53 -7.90 -19.96
N ILE A 73 -13.21 -7.39 -18.93
CA ILE A 73 -14.11 -8.20 -18.10
C ILE A 73 -15.31 -8.66 -18.92
N THR A 74 -15.99 -7.75 -19.62
CA THR A 74 -17.16 -8.11 -20.44
C THR A 74 -16.78 -9.07 -21.55
N TYR A 75 -15.60 -8.90 -22.16
CA TYR A 75 -15.08 -9.84 -23.15
C TYR A 75 -14.89 -11.25 -22.58
N LEU A 76 -14.26 -11.38 -21.41
CA LEU A 76 -14.06 -12.68 -20.75
C LEU A 76 -15.39 -13.34 -20.37
N GLN A 77 -16.36 -12.57 -19.88
CA GLN A 77 -17.69 -13.11 -19.58
C GLN A 77 -18.38 -13.69 -20.82
N GLU A 78 -18.29 -13.00 -21.96
CA GLU A 78 -18.87 -13.49 -23.22
C GLU A 78 -18.15 -14.74 -23.73
N LYS A 79 -16.81 -14.78 -23.64
CA LYS A 79 -16.01 -15.91 -24.13
C LYS A 79 -16.12 -17.16 -23.28
N GLU A 80 -16.12 -17.00 -21.96
CA GLU A 80 -16.09 -18.12 -21.02
C GLU A 80 -17.48 -18.47 -20.46
N GLY A 81 -18.51 -17.67 -20.78
CA GLY A 81 -19.88 -17.87 -20.30
C GLY A 81 -20.05 -17.59 -18.79
N TRP A 82 -19.16 -16.81 -18.18
CA TRP A 82 -19.19 -16.56 -16.74
C TRP A 82 -20.38 -15.71 -16.31
N THR A 83 -21.08 -16.18 -15.29
CA THR A 83 -22.06 -15.39 -14.55
C THR A 83 -21.39 -14.21 -13.83
N PRO A 84 -22.16 -13.16 -13.45
CA PRO A 84 -21.63 -12.08 -12.62
C PRO A 84 -21.01 -12.56 -11.30
N ALA A 85 -21.57 -13.61 -10.68
CA ALA A 85 -21.05 -14.18 -9.44
C ALA A 85 -19.69 -14.87 -9.64
N GLU A 86 -19.54 -15.67 -10.69
CA GLU A 86 -18.27 -16.31 -11.04
C GLU A 86 -17.20 -15.27 -11.41
N THR A 87 -17.60 -14.24 -12.14
CA THR A 87 -16.71 -13.11 -12.46
C THR A 87 -16.23 -12.43 -11.18
N ALA A 88 -17.12 -12.12 -10.25
CA ALA A 88 -16.76 -11.52 -8.97
C ALA A 88 -15.79 -12.42 -8.15
N GLU A 89 -16.03 -13.73 -8.13
CA GLU A 89 -15.15 -14.72 -7.49
C GLU A 89 -13.76 -14.73 -8.13
N ILE A 90 -13.67 -14.78 -9.46
CA ILE A 90 -12.40 -14.79 -10.18
C ILE A 90 -11.60 -13.52 -9.88
N LEU A 91 -12.26 -12.35 -9.98
CA LEU A 91 -11.61 -11.06 -9.76
C LEU A 91 -11.17 -10.86 -8.30
N ASN A 92 -11.89 -11.41 -7.32
CA ASN A 92 -11.58 -11.24 -5.90
C ASN A 92 -10.69 -12.33 -5.29
N LYS A 93 -10.70 -13.54 -5.84
CA LYS A 93 -10.12 -14.73 -5.18
C LYS A 93 -9.12 -15.50 -6.04
N LYS A 94 -9.13 -15.34 -7.36
CA LYS A 94 -8.29 -16.13 -8.29
C LYS A 94 -7.37 -15.25 -9.15
N SER A 95 -7.27 -13.96 -8.84
CA SER A 95 -6.51 -12.98 -9.60
C SER A 95 -5.31 -12.47 -8.79
N GLY A 96 -4.80 -11.28 -9.12
CA GLY A 96 -3.73 -10.64 -8.37
C GLY A 96 -2.41 -11.40 -8.40
N VAL A 97 -1.64 -11.33 -7.32
CA VAL A 97 -0.37 -12.04 -7.16
C VAL A 97 -0.56 -13.54 -7.31
N LEU A 98 -1.63 -14.12 -6.75
CA LEU A 98 -1.98 -15.53 -6.89
C LEU A 98 -2.19 -15.92 -8.35
N GLY A 99 -3.04 -15.19 -9.08
CA GLY A 99 -3.35 -15.49 -10.48
C GLY A 99 -2.12 -15.36 -11.40
N ILE A 100 -1.29 -14.33 -11.18
CA ILE A 100 -0.09 -14.11 -12.00
C ILE A 100 1.00 -15.12 -11.66
N SER A 101 1.30 -15.33 -10.38
CA SER A 101 2.38 -16.25 -9.97
C SER A 101 2.00 -17.71 -10.19
N GLY A 102 0.73 -18.08 -9.98
CA GLY A 102 0.28 -19.47 -9.90
C GLY A 102 0.80 -20.20 -8.66
N VAL A 103 1.34 -19.48 -7.66
CA VAL A 103 1.99 -20.07 -6.48
C VAL A 103 1.10 -19.88 -5.23
N SER A 104 0.96 -18.65 -4.76
CA SER A 104 0.29 -18.31 -3.50
C SER A 104 -0.16 -16.85 -3.53
N SER A 105 -1.08 -16.49 -2.64
CA SER A 105 -1.41 -15.08 -2.36
C SER A 105 -0.51 -14.46 -1.28
N ASP A 106 0.31 -15.28 -0.58
CA ASP A 106 1.25 -14.82 0.46
C ASP A 106 2.57 -14.35 -0.16
N ASP A 107 2.98 -13.11 0.14
CA ASP A 107 4.21 -12.52 -0.40
C ASP A 107 5.47 -13.32 -0.03
N ARG A 108 5.49 -14.02 1.10
CA ARG A 108 6.65 -14.82 1.54
C ARG A 108 6.86 -16.05 0.67
N ASP A 109 5.77 -16.75 0.37
CA ASP A 109 5.82 -17.93 -0.52
C ASP A 109 6.21 -17.52 -1.94
N VAL A 110 5.68 -16.39 -2.41
CA VAL A 110 5.98 -15.86 -3.75
C VAL A 110 7.42 -15.34 -3.83
N LEU A 111 7.94 -14.72 -2.77
CA LEU A 111 9.36 -14.36 -2.66
C LEU A 111 10.24 -15.61 -2.76
N ALA A 112 9.98 -16.63 -1.95
CA ALA A 112 10.76 -17.86 -1.95
C ALA A 112 10.74 -18.55 -3.32
N ALA A 113 9.58 -18.58 -3.99
CA ALA A 113 9.47 -19.12 -5.35
C ALA A 113 10.26 -18.29 -6.37
N ALA A 114 10.25 -16.96 -6.27
CA ALA A 114 11.02 -16.09 -7.15
C ALA A 114 12.54 -16.27 -6.94
N GLU A 115 13.00 -16.40 -5.69
CA GLU A 115 14.41 -16.70 -5.37
C GLU A 115 14.84 -18.09 -5.86
N ALA A 116 13.91 -19.04 -5.90
CA ALA A 116 14.12 -20.36 -6.50
C ALA A 116 14.05 -20.38 -8.05
N GLY A 117 13.90 -19.21 -8.70
CA GLY A 117 13.91 -19.08 -10.16
C GLY A 117 12.54 -19.13 -10.84
N ASN A 118 11.42 -19.05 -10.10
CA ASN A 118 10.09 -18.96 -10.71
C ASN A 118 9.84 -17.58 -11.32
N GLU A 119 9.89 -17.51 -12.65
CA GLU A 119 9.71 -16.27 -13.42
C GLU A 119 8.34 -15.61 -13.20
N ARG A 120 7.26 -16.41 -13.05
CA ARG A 120 5.90 -15.88 -12.81
C ARG A 120 5.78 -15.24 -11.44
N ALA A 121 6.44 -15.82 -10.43
CA ALA A 121 6.51 -15.23 -9.08
C ALA A 121 7.29 -13.91 -9.11
N ALA A 122 8.44 -13.86 -9.79
CA ALA A 122 9.21 -12.64 -9.97
C ALA A 122 8.41 -11.55 -10.73
N LEU A 123 7.66 -11.94 -11.77
CA LEU A 123 6.79 -11.05 -12.53
C LEU A 123 5.67 -10.47 -11.66
N ALA A 124 4.97 -11.31 -10.88
CA ALA A 124 3.89 -10.87 -10.00
C ALA A 124 4.36 -9.79 -9.02
N ARG A 125 5.51 -10.02 -8.36
CA ARG A 125 6.09 -9.04 -7.42
C ARG A 125 6.53 -7.76 -8.14
N SER A 126 7.07 -7.88 -9.35
CA SER A 126 7.48 -6.73 -10.16
C SER A 126 6.30 -5.84 -10.57
N ILE A 127 5.18 -6.45 -11.00
CA ILE A 127 3.94 -5.73 -11.33
C ILE A 127 3.40 -5.00 -10.11
N GLN A 128 3.37 -5.65 -8.94
CA GLN A 128 2.87 -5.04 -7.71
C GLN A 128 3.67 -3.80 -7.33
N ARG A 129 5.01 -3.90 -7.31
CA ARG A 129 5.90 -2.77 -7.01
C ARG A 129 5.76 -1.63 -8.01
N TYR A 130 5.65 -1.96 -9.29
CA TYR A 130 5.41 -0.98 -10.35
C TYR A 130 4.10 -0.22 -10.14
N GLN A 131 3.00 -0.92 -9.85
CA GLN A 131 1.72 -0.27 -9.62
C GLN A 131 1.72 0.56 -8.33
N ILE A 132 2.35 0.10 -7.24
CA ILE A 132 2.54 0.89 -6.02
C ILE A 132 3.25 2.22 -6.34
N ARG A 133 4.35 2.19 -7.11
CA ARG A 133 5.05 3.41 -7.54
C ARG A 133 4.17 4.33 -8.37
N LYS A 134 3.37 3.79 -9.29
CA LYS A 134 2.43 4.59 -10.09
C LYS A 134 1.42 5.32 -9.23
N PHE A 135 0.84 4.65 -8.23
CA PHE A 135 -0.11 5.28 -7.31
C PHE A 135 0.57 6.36 -6.45
N ILE A 136 1.78 6.10 -5.95
CA ILE A 136 2.57 7.14 -5.26
C ILE A 136 2.76 8.35 -6.19
N GLY A 137 3.25 8.15 -7.42
CA GLY A 137 3.46 9.23 -8.37
C GLY A 137 2.17 10.01 -8.72
N ALA A 138 1.06 9.30 -8.92
CA ALA A 138 -0.25 9.93 -9.16
C ALA A 138 -0.68 10.82 -7.99
N TYR A 139 -0.45 10.37 -6.75
CA TYR A 139 -0.83 11.11 -5.55
C TYR A 139 0.11 12.26 -5.22
N VAL A 140 1.39 12.13 -5.54
CA VAL A 140 2.31 13.28 -5.52
C VAL A 140 1.82 14.36 -6.48
N ALA A 141 1.40 13.98 -7.70
CA ALA A 141 0.86 14.92 -8.67
C ALA A 141 -0.46 15.55 -8.18
N ALA A 142 -1.37 14.75 -7.61
CA ALA A 142 -2.65 15.23 -7.09
C ALA A 142 -2.50 16.23 -5.93
N MET A 143 -1.46 16.07 -5.10
CA MET A 143 -1.20 16.95 -3.95
C MET A 143 -0.27 18.13 -4.27
N ASP A 144 0.35 18.14 -5.45
CA ASP A 144 1.43 19.05 -5.85
C ASP A 144 2.64 18.94 -4.90
N GLY A 145 3.12 17.71 -4.69
CA GLY A 145 4.24 17.39 -3.82
C GLY A 145 3.90 16.40 -2.70
N VAL A 146 4.93 16.02 -1.95
CA VAL A 146 4.83 15.09 -0.82
C VAL A 146 5.92 15.39 0.20
N ASP A 147 5.56 15.40 1.48
CA ASP A 147 6.51 15.56 2.59
C ASP A 147 7.00 14.20 3.08
N ALA A 148 6.10 13.21 3.15
CA ALA A 148 6.45 11.86 3.57
C ALA A 148 5.66 10.74 2.92
N ILE A 149 6.31 9.58 2.79
CA ILE A 149 5.72 8.31 2.38
C ILE A 149 5.80 7.34 3.56
N VAL A 150 4.68 6.71 3.89
CA VAL A 150 4.55 5.81 5.03
C VAL A 150 4.23 4.41 4.55
N PHE A 151 5.02 3.42 4.94
CA PHE A 151 4.71 2.01 4.74
C PHE A 151 4.14 1.40 6.02
N THR A 152 3.02 0.69 5.87
CA THR A 152 2.33 -0.01 6.96
C THR A 152 1.64 -1.28 6.44
N GLY A 153 1.05 -2.08 7.31
CA GLY A 153 0.44 -3.36 6.98
C GLY A 153 1.46 -4.49 6.91
N GLY A 154 0.98 -5.74 6.92
CA GLY A 154 1.84 -6.93 7.04
C GLY A 154 3.00 -6.99 6.04
N ILE A 155 2.76 -6.61 4.77
CA ILE A 155 3.81 -6.54 3.73
C ILE A 155 4.62 -5.25 3.89
N GLY A 156 3.96 -4.10 4.09
CA GLY A 156 4.64 -2.80 4.17
C GLY A 156 5.60 -2.70 5.34
N GLU A 157 5.32 -3.40 6.44
CA GLU A 157 6.15 -3.45 7.65
C GLU A 157 7.29 -4.46 7.56
N ASN A 158 7.13 -5.57 6.82
CA ASN A 158 8.05 -6.70 6.92
C ASN A 158 8.84 -7.00 5.63
N THR A 159 8.41 -6.49 4.47
CA THR A 159 9.02 -6.78 3.18
C THR A 159 10.00 -5.65 2.77
N CYS A 160 11.24 -5.73 3.26
CA CYS A 160 12.27 -4.71 3.05
C CYS A 160 12.61 -4.48 1.56
N ASP A 161 12.71 -5.56 0.78
CA ASP A 161 13.06 -5.51 -0.64
C ASP A 161 11.96 -4.81 -1.46
N LEU A 162 10.69 -4.91 -1.05
CA LEU A 162 9.61 -4.12 -1.63
C LEU A 162 9.80 -2.63 -1.36
N ARG A 163 10.06 -2.23 -0.12
CA ARG A 163 10.26 -0.81 0.21
C ARG A 163 11.45 -0.23 -0.53
N GLU A 164 12.55 -0.98 -0.58
CA GLU A 164 13.75 -0.59 -1.32
C GLU A 164 13.49 -0.45 -2.82
N ASP A 165 12.80 -1.42 -3.43
CA ASP A 165 12.45 -1.36 -4.86
C ASP A 165 11.50 -0.20 -5.19
N VAL A 166 10.55 0.11 -4.31
CA VAL A 166 9.67 1.27 -4.50
C VAL A 166 10.48 2.56 -4.39
N CYS A 167 11.27 2.73 -3.33
CA CYS A 167 12.00 3.96 -3.06
C CYS A 167 13.14 4.25 -4.06
N LYS A 168 13.86 3.24 -4.56
CA LYS A 168 14.97 3.43 -5.52
C LYS A 168 14.53 4.03 -6.85
N HIS A 169 13.23 3.95 -7.17
CA HIS A 169 12.63 4.51 -8.38
C HIS A 169 11.89 5.84 -8.14
N LEU A 170 12.01 6.42 -6.95
CA LEU A 170 11.44 7.72 -6.57
C LEU A 170 12.51 8.78 -6.31
N THR A 171 13.75 8.55 -6.77
CA THR A 171 14.90 9.44 -6.55
C THR A 171 14.72 10.84 -7.16
N TYR A 172 13.93 10.97 -8.22
CA TYR A 172 13.58 12.26 -8.84
C TYR A 172 12.75 13.16 -7.91
N LEU A 173 12.03 12.59 -6.94
CA LEU A 173 11.36 13.32 -5.86
C LEU A 173 12.33 13.74 -4.75
N GLY A 174 13.58 13.27 -4.79
CA GLY A 174 14.57 13.44 -3.74
C GLY A 174 14.46 12.42 -2.60
N VAL A 175 13.79 11.28 -2.83
CA VAL A 175 13.77 10.14 -1.90
C VAL A 175 15.15 9.48 -1.87
N LYS A 176 15.72 9.36 -0.67
CA LYS A 176 16.94 8.61 -0.38
C LYS A 176 16.74 7.82 0.90
N ILE A 177 17.12 6.54 0.88
CA ILE A 177 16.88 5.63 1.99
C ILE A 177 18.18 5.01 2.50
N ASP A 178 18.19 4.68 3.78
CA ASP A 178 19.22 3.93 4.47
C ASP A 178 18.81 2.45 4.47
N CYS A 179 19.50 1.64 3.65
CA CYS A 179 19.17 0.23 3.48
C CYS A 179 19.44 -0.59 4.77
N GLU A 180 20.39 -0.18 5.61
CA GLU A 180 20.66 -0.86 6.89
C GLU A 180 19.48 -0.64 7.83
N LYS A 181 19.04 0.62 8.01
CA LYS A 181 17.82 0.92 8.78
C LYS A 181 16.59 0.23 8.20
N ASN A 182 16.45 0.19 6.88
CA ASN A 182 15.34 -0.50 6.22
C ASN A 182 15.28 -1.99 6.63
N LEU A 183 16.42 -2.66 6.76
CA LEU A 183 16.50 -4.06 7.20
C LEU A 183 16.15 -4.25 8.67
N GLU A 184 16.42 -3.25 9.52
CA GLU A 184 16.10 -3.31 10.95
C GLU A 184 14.63 -3.04 11.26
N LEU A 185 13.96 -2.21 10.46
CA LEU A 185 12.55 -1.81 10.62
C LEU A 185 11.59 -2.90 10.14
N ARG A 186 11.52 -3.99 10.90
CA ARG A 186 10.62 -5.15 10.73
C ARG A 186 10.12 -5.64 12.08
N LYS A 187 9.18 -6.59 12.08
CA LYS A 187 8.70 -7.27 13.29
C LYS A 187 8.15 -6.29 14.35
N GLY A 188 7.34 -5.34 13.90
CA GLY A 188 6.69 -4.35 14.77
C GLY A 188 7.57 -3.17 15.19
N LYS A 189 8.81 -3.06 14.69
CA LYS A 189 9.61 -1.85 14.86
C LYS A 189 9.06 -0.73 13.96
N GLU A 190 8.90 0.45 14.54
CA GLU A 190 8.59 1.67 13.81
C GLU A 190 9.84 2.53 13.65
N GLY A 191 9.88 3.34 12.60
CA GLY A 191 10.97 4.29 12.44
C GLY A 191 11.08 4.89 11.04
N GLU A 192 12.05 5.78 10.94
CA GLU A 192 12.41 6.47 9.71
C GLU A 192 13.54 5.75 8.98
N LEU A 193 13.32 5.51 7.69
CA LEU A 193 14.31 4.87 6.82
C LEU A 193 14.95 5.84 5.81
N SER A 194 14.45 7.08 5.68
CA SER A 194 15.11 8.07 4.83
C SER A 194 16.40 8.61 5.42
N THR A 195 17.38 8.89 4.56
CA THR A 195 18.64 9.54 4.97
C THR A 195 18.41 10.99 5.39
N PRO A 196 19.31 11.60 6.20
CA PRO A 196 19.17 12.99 6.62
C PRO A 196 19.07 14.00 5.46
N ASP A 197 19.70 13.70 4.32
CA ASP A 197 19.69 14.53 3.11
C ASP A 197 18.54 14.21 2.12
N SER A 198 17.65 13.29 2.48
CA SER A 198 16.43 13.01 1.70
C SER A 198 15.44 14.17 1.80
N LYS A 199 14.91 14.63 0.66
CA LYS A 199 13.90 15.70 0.61
C LYS A 199 12.53 15.23 1.06
N VAL A 200 12.20 13.97 0.75
CA VAL A 200 10.96 13.31 1.15
C VAL A 200 11.29 12.32 2.26
N ARG A 201 10.55 12.38 3.36
CA ARG A 201 10.76 11.48 4.50
C ARG A 201 10.07 10.14 4.22
N VAL A 202 10.65 9.03 4.68
CA VAL A 202 10.09 7.70 4.48
C VAL A 202 10.06 6.95 5.80
N PHE A 203 8.89 6.45 6.16
CA PHE A 203 8.66 5.78 7.45
C PHE A 203 8.14 4.35 7.26
N VAL A 204 8.50 3.48 8.21
CA VAL A 204 7.78 2.23 8.49
C VAL A 204 7.02 2.43 9.79
N LEU A 205 5.69 2.43 9.73
CA LEU A 205 4.84 2.62 10.90
C LEU A 205 3.87 1.45 11.03
N PRO A 206 4.02 0.59 12.05
CA PRO A 206 3.06 -0.47 12.32
C PRO A 206 1.69 0.11 12.61
N THR A 207 0.67 -0.35 11.89
CA THR A 207 -0.70 0.10 12.15
C THR A 207 -1.24 -0.56 13.42
N ASN A 208 -2.08 0.15 14.17
CA ASN A 208 -2.82 -0.42 15.29
C ASN A 208 -4.29 0.05 15.22
N GLU A 209 -5.08 -0.71 14.46
CA GLU A 209 -6.47 -0.34 14.16
C GLU A 209 -7.34 -0.45 15.42
N GLU A 210 -7.10 -1.47 16.25
CA GLU A 210 -7.79 -1.69 17.53
C GLU A 210 -7.57 -0.53 18.50
N LEU A 211 -6.33 -0.04 18.61
CA LEU A 211 -6.01 1.13 19.45
C LEU A 211 -6.72 2.39 18.94
N LEU A 212 -6.80 2.58 17.62
CA LEU A 212 -7.51 3.74 17.08
C LEU A 212 -9.02 3.64 17.36
N ILE A 213 -9.61 2.45 17.20
CA ILE A 213 -11.01 2.20 17.58
C ILE A 213 -11.22 2.52 19.07
N ALA A 214 -10.36 2.02 19.96
CA ALA A 214 -10.46 2.29 21.39
C ALA A 214 -10.36 3.79 21.73
N ARG A 215 -9.48 4.54 21.05
CA ARG A 215 -9.32 5.99 21.21
C ARG A 215 -10.55 6.76 20.73
N ASP A 216 -11.08 6.43 19.55
CA ASP A 216 -12.29 7.06 19.02
C ASP A 216 -13.51 6.72 19.90
N THR A 217 -13.64 5.49 20.39
CA THR A 217 -14.68 5.09 21.36
C THR A 217 -14.61 5.94 22.62
N LYS A 218 -13.43 6.04 23.25
CA LYS A 218 -13.22 6.86 24.45
C LYS A 218 -13.64 8.32 24.21
N ALA A 219 -13.15 8.92 23.12
CA ALA A 219 -13.41 10.32 22.81
C ALA A 219 -14.89 10.63 22.51
N ILE A 220 -15.65 9.66 21.99
CA ILE A 220 -17.10 9.79 21.79
C ILE A 220 -17.83 9.67 23.12
N VAL A 221 -17.52 8.66 23.93
CA VAL A 221 -18.17 8.43 25.23
C VAL A 221 -17.95 9.59 26.20
N GLU A 222 -16.77 10.19 26.24
CA GLU A 222 -16.46 11.35 27.09
C GLU A 222 -17.23 12.64 26.71
N LYS A 223 -17.87 12.68 25.53
CA LYS A 223 -18.66 13.81 25.05
C LYS A 223 -20.18 13.63 25.21
N LEU A 224 -20.63 12.44 25.61
CA LEU A 224 -22.03 12.14 25.91
C LEU A 224 -22.41 12.64 27.30
#